data_AF-A0A0F9CRL3-F1
#
_entry.id   AF-A0A0F9CRL3-F1
#
_cell.length_a   1.000
_cell.length_b   1.000
_cell.length_c   1.000
_cell.angle_alpha   90.00
_cell.angle_beta   90.00
_cell.angle_gamma   90.00
#
_symmetry.space_group_name_H-M   'P 1'
#
loop_
_entity.id
_entity.type
_entity.pdbx_description
1 polymer ?
#
loop_
_entity_poly.entity_id
_entity_poly.type
_entity_poly.pdbx_seq_one_letter_code
_entity_poly.pdbx_strand_id
1 'polypeptide(L)'
;MEIPQYHKKDYLYNQFIVLGIPVVKIAEVNNASKSTIRYHLRKHNIKKPELLYKNGIWLKNQFLIMKRSRSEIAKTCNVGKTIIG
;
A
#
# COMPACT_ATOMS: atom_id res chain seq x y z
N MET A 1 16.67 6.93 16.35
CA MET A 1 15.59 7.76 15.77
C MET A 1 15.65 7.55 14.26
N GLU A 2 14.67 6.88 13.66
CA GLU A 2 14.69 6.65 12.21
C GLU A 2 14.33 7.94 11.47
N ILE A 3 15.05 8.22 10.38
CA ILE A 3 14.82 9.40 9.55
C ILE A 3 13.47 9.24 8.83
N PRO A 4 12.53 10.20 8.92
CA PRO A 4 11.25 10.08 8.26
C PRO A 4 11.41 9.95 6.74
N GLN A 5 10.94 8.85 6.16
CA GLN A 5 11.09 8.55 4.72
C GLN A 5 9.84 8.91 3.91
N TYR A 6 8.77 9.41 4.54
CA TYR A 6 7.51 9.75 3.87
C TYR A 6 7.62 10.81 2.76
N HIS A 7 8.73 11.53 2.68
CA HIS A 7 8.98 12.48 1.59
C HIS A 7 9.39 11.76 0.28
N LYS A 8 9.90 10.53 0.36
CA LYS A 8 10.33 9.73 -0.80
C LYS A 8 9.15 9.01 -1.44
N LYS A 9 9.02 9.16 -2.76
CA LYS A 9 7.95 8.55 -3.56
C LYS A 9 7.94 7.02 -3.46
N ASP A 10 9.09 6.38 -3.66
CA ASP A 10 9.19 4.91 -3.68
C ASP A 10 8.88 4.30 -2.32
N TYR A 11 9.30 4.96 -1.25
CA TYR A 11 8.93 4.56 0.11
C TYR A 11 7.41 4.59 0.30
N LEU A 12 6.77 5.74 0.02
CA LEU A 12 5.32 5.84 0.17
C LEU A 12 4.56 4.87 -0.74
N TYR A 13 5.02 4.65 -1.97
CA TYR A 13 4.40 3.69 -2.87
C TYR A 13 4.51 2.27 -2.31
N ASN A 14 5.69 1.88 -1.83
CA ASN A 14 5.87 0.55 -1.24
C ASN A 14 5.03 0.36 0.02
N GLN A 15 5.04 1.32 0.95
CA GLN A 15 4.27 1.19 2.19
C GLN A 15 2.76 1.20 1.93
N PHE A 16 2.27 2.16 1.14
CA PHE A 16 0.83 2.41 0.97
C PHE A 16 0.19 1.52 -0.10
N ILE A 17 0.87 1.29 -1.22
CA ILE A 17 0.37 0.44 -2.30
C ILE A 17 0.83 -0.99 -2.07
N VAL A 18 2.14 -1.27 -2.15
CA VAL A 18 2.66 -2.65 -2.16
C VAL A 18 2.32 -3.42 -0.89
N LEU A 19 2.63 -2.85 0.29
CA LEU A 19 2.37 -3.49 1.58
C LEU A 19 0.93 -3.26 2.07
N GLY A 20 0.21 -2.29 1.49
CA GLY A 20 -1.16 -1.96 1.87
C GLY A 20 -1.28 -1.39 3.30
N ILE A 21 -0.20 -0.80 3.84
CA ILE A 21 -0.19 -0.27 5.20
C ILE A 21 -1.11 0.95 5.29
N PRO A 22 -2.02 1.01 6.29
CA PRO A 22 -2.85 2.18 6.49
C PRO A 22 -2.03 3.44 6.78
N VAL A 23 -2.52 4.59 6.29
CA VAL A 23 -1.90 5.92 6.52
C VAL A 23 -1.57 6.17 8.00
N VAL A 24 -2.44 5.71 8.92
CA VAL A 24 -2.24 5.83 10.37
C VAL A 24 -0.93 5.15 10.80
N LYS A 25 -0.70 3.91 10.37
CA LYS A 25 0.51 3.15 10.69
C LYS A 25 1.76 3.74 10.05
N ILE A 26 1.66 4.20 8.80
CA ILE A 26 2.77 4.90 8.13
C ILE A 26 3.15 6.17 8.91
N ALA A 27 2.15 6.91 9.39
CA ALA A 27 2.33 8.12 10.18
C ALA A 27 3.01 7.81 11.53
N GLU A 28 2.56 6.78 12.25
CA GLU A 28 3.17 6.31 13.50
C GLU A 28 4.65 5.96 13.32
N VAL A 29 4.99 5.13 12.32
CA VAL A 29 6.38 4.68 12.06
C VAL A 29 7.30 5.86 11.71
N ASN A 30 6.77 6.89 11.04
CA ASN A 30 7.54 8.05 10.63
C ASN A 30 7.48 9.23 11.63
N ASN A 31 6.85 9.05 12.79
CA ASN A 31 6.58 10.13 13.75
C ASN A 31 5.98 11.38 13.09
N ALA A 32 5.01 11.19 12.20
CA ALA A 32 4.39 12.22 11.39
C ALA A 32 2.87 12.25 11.61
N SER A 33 2.21 13.33 11.18
CA SER A 33 0.75 13.38 11.19
C SER A 33 0.16 12.60 10.00
N LYS A 34 -1.06 12.07 10.16
CA LYS A 34 -1.85 11.51 9.05
C LYS A 34 -1.99 12.49 7.89
N SER A 35 -2.16 13.77 8.19
CA SER A 35 -2.30 14.84 7.20
C SER A 35 -1.01 15.03 6.40
N THR A 36 0.16 14.97 7.05
CA THR A 36 1.47 15.00 6.39
C THR A 36 1.62 13.85 5.40
N ILE A 37 1.29 12.62 5.80
CA ILE A 37 1.36 11.46 4.90
C ILE A 37 0.41 11.63 3.72
N ARG A 38 -0.84 12.06 3.93
CA ARG A 38 -1.81 12.32 2.83
C ARG A 38 -1.33 13.41 1.88
N TYR A 39 -0.72 14.47 2.41
CA TYR A 39 -0.13 15.54 1.60
C TYR A 39 0.94 14.97 0.65
N HIS A 40 1.87 14.17 1.17
CA HIS A 40 2.94 13.58 0.35
C HIS A 40 2.44 12.53 -0.64
N LEU A 41 1.45 11.70 -0.26
CA LEU A 41 0.77 10.79 -1.19
C LEU A 41 0.16 11.57 -2.37
N ARG A 42 -0.55 12.68 -2.09
CA ARG A 42 -1.12 13.54 -3.12
C ARG A 42 -0.03 14.21 -3.98
N LYS A 43 1.01 14.75 -3.34
CA LYS A 43 2.16 15.40 -4.02
C LYS A 43 2.83 14.47 -5.03
N HIS A 44 2.93 13.17 -4.70
CA HIS A 44 3.52 12.15 -5.57
C HIS A 44 2.52 11.44 -6.49
N ASN A 45 1.26 11.90 -6.50
CA ASN A 45 0.13 11.30 -7.23
C ASN A 45 -0.07 9.80 -6.92
N ILE A 46 0.20 9.37 -5.68
CA ILE A 46 -0.01 8.01 -5.21
C ILE A 46 -1.44 7.92 -4.69
N LYS A 47 -2.32 7.38 -5.52
CA LYS A 47 -3.72 7.10 -5.17
C LYS A 47 -3.89 5.59 -5.01
N LYS A 48 -4.73 5.18 -4.06
CA LYS A 48 -5.14 3.78 -3.98
C LYS A 48 -5.93 3.47 -5.27
N PRO A 49 -5.47 2.55 -6.12
CA PRO A 49 -6.25 2.19 -7.29
C PRO A 49 -7.58 1.60 -6.84
N GLU A 50 -8.65 1.87 -7.59
CA GLU A 50 -9.98 1.32 -7.30
C GLU A 50 -9.93 -0.21 -7.16
N LEU A 51 -9.05 -0.86 -7.94
CA LEU A 51 -8.86 -2.30 -7.97
C LEU A 51 -7.37 -2.64 -7.82
N LEU A 52 -6.88 -2.75 -6.59
CA LEU A 52 -5.48 -3.11 -6.29
C LEU A 52 -5.01 -4.39 -6.99
N TYR A 53 -5.89 -5.38 -7.08
CA TYR A 53 -5.61 -6.65 -7.74
C TYR A 53 -5.43 -6.53 -9.27
N LYS A 54 -5.82 -5.42 -9.90
CA LYS A 54 -5.49 -5.14 -11.32
C LYS A 54 -4.07 -4.60 -11.50
N ASN A 55 -3.42 -4.14 -10.42
CA ASN A 55 -2.03 -3.72 -10.48
C ASN A 55 -1.13 -4.97 -10.45
N GLY A 56 -0.57 -5.33 -11.60
CA GLY A 56 0.26 -6.54 -11.74
C GLY A 56 1.49 -6.58 -10.83
N ILE A 57 2.11 -5.43 -10.53
CA ILE A 57 3.25 -5.36 -9.61
C ILE A 57 2.78 -5.64 -8.19
N TRP A 58 1.69 -5.01 -7.78
CA TRP A 58 1.08 -5.23 -6.48
C TRP A 58 0.71 -6.71 -6.28
N LEU A 59 0.00 -7.28 -7.26
CA LEU A 59 -0.48 -8.65 -7.21
C LEU A 59 0.67 -9.67 -7.17
N LYS A 60 1.70 -9.48 -8.01
CA LYS A 60 2.93 -10.29 -7.97
C LYS A 60 3.60 -10.21 -6.60
N ASN A 61 3.71 -9.02 -6.01
CA ASN A 61 4.30 -8.87 -4.68
C ASN A 61 3.48 -9.58 -3.60
N GLN A 62 2.14 -9.56 -3.67
CA GLN A 62 1.30 -10.30 -2.72
C GLN A 62 1.57 -11.81 -2.77
N PHE A 63 1.66 -12.39 -3.98
CA PHE A 63 1.88 -13.82 -4.15
C PHE A 63 3.34 -14.25 -3.89
N LEU A 64 4.30 -13.53 -4.46
CA LEU A 64 5.69 -13.96 -4.48
C LEU A 64 6.43 -13.60 -3.20
N ILE A 65 6.25 -12.37 -2.71
CA ILE A 65 6.97 -11.82 -1.57
C ILE A 65 6.20 -12.08 -0.28
N MET A 66 4.92 -11.71 -0.24
CA MET A 66 4.10 -11.84 0.97
C MET A 66 3.46 -13.23 1.14
N LYS A 67 3.61 -14.12 0.14
CA LYS A 67 3.06 -15.49 0.12
C LYS A 67 1.57 -15.57 0.47
N ARG A 68 0.81 -14.51 0.18
CA ARG A 68 -0.63 -14.47 0.45
C ARG A 68 -1.37 -15.36 -0.54
N SER A 69 -2.37 -16.07 -0.02
CA SER A 69 -3.32 -16.82 -0.82
C SER A 69 -4.29 -15.89 -1.56
N ARG A 70 -4.89 -16.40 -2.63
CA ARG A 70 -5.98 -15.71 -3.36
C ARG A 70 -7.09 -15.24 -2.43
N SER A 71 -7.45 -16.04 -1.42
CA SER A 71 -8.48 -15.71 -0.44
C SER A 71 -8.12 -14.51 0.45
N GLU A 72 -6.86 -14.39 0.87
CA GLU A 72 -6.39 -13.26 1.69
C GLU A 72 -6.31 -11.97 0.88
N ILE A 73 -5.84 -12.06 -0.36
CA ILE A 73 -5.80 -10.95 -1.31
C ILE A 73 -7.23 -10.47 -1.61
N ALA A 74 -8.15 -11.40 -1.84
CA ALA A 74 -9.56 -11.12 -2.07
C ALA A 74 -10.22 -10.41 -0.88
N LYS A 75 -9.98 -10.88 0.35
CA LYS A 75 -10.43 -10.20 1.58
C LYS A 75 -9.87 -8.77 1.68
N THR A 76 -8.59 -8.58 1.39
CA THR A 76 -7.93 -7.27 1.41
C THR A 76 -8.55 -6.30 0.39
N CYS A 77 -8.94 -6.83 -0.77
CA CYS A 77 -9.56 -6.05 -1.84
C CYS A 77 -11.09 -5.95 -1.73
N ASN A 78 -11.70 -6.61 -0.75
CA ASN A 78 -13.16 -6.76 -0.62
C ASN A 78 -13.84 -7.27 -1.91
N VAL A 79 -13.25 -8.29 -2.55
CA VAL A 79 -13.78 -8.94 -3.75
C VAL A 79 -13.85 -10.45 -3.57
N GLY A 80 -14.54 -11.15 -4.48
CA GLY A 80 -14.55 -12.61 -4.51
C GLY A 80 -13.19 -13.20 -4.92
N LYS A 81 -12.80 -14.35 -4.35
CA LYS A 81 -11.54 -15.04 -4.66
C LYS A 81 -11.37 -15.44 -6.14
N THR A 82 -12.49 -15.57 -6.87
CA THR A 82 -12.52 -15.87 -8.31
C THR A 82 -12.08 -14.69 -9.18
N ILE A 83 -12.09 -13.47 -8.63
CA ILE A 83 -11.65 -12.25 -9.33
C ILE A 83 -10.13 -12.08 -9.27
N ILE A 84 -9.46 -12.73 -8.31
CA ILE A 84 -8.00 -12.69 -8.16
C ILE A 84 -7.37 -13.73 -9.09
N GLY A 85 -6.81 -13.25 -10.20
CA GLY A 85 -6.15 -14.05 -11.24
C GLY A 85 -4.69 -14.36 -10.96
#